data_AF-A0A820QJ36-F1
#
_entry.id   AF-A0A820QJ36-F1
#
_cell.length_a   1.000
_cell.length_b   1.000
_cell.length_c   1.000
_cell.angle_alpha   90.00
_cell.angle_beta   90.00
_cell.angle_gamma   90.00
#
_symmetry.space_group_name_H-M   'P 1'
#
loop_
_entity.id
_entity.type
_entity.pdbx_description
1 polymer ?
#
loop_
_entity_poly.entity_id
_entity_poly.type
_entity_poly.pdbx_seq_one_letter_code
_entity_poly.pdbx_strand_id
1 'polypeptide(L)'
;MDRLWGESFYSASNKKWLSYEQSRTSDDAKRGFNQFILQPLYQILTACADLNMDEVRTLLTKIDIKLPAEKLDATVLDSKTIMSNVMKRWLPAGEAMLHLIVLHLPSPAQAQTYRIQHLYEGPQDDQVACSMKACDPKADVM
;
A
#
# COMPACT_ATOMS: atom_id res chain seq x y z
N MET A 1 8.73 9.32 -1.24
CA MET A 1 8.53 8.12 -0.39
C MET A 1 9.78 7.24 -0.38
N ASP A 2 10.93 7.81 -0.77
CA ASP A 2 11.97 7.01 -1.45
C ASP A 2 12.92 6.32 -0.47
N ARG A 3 12.76 6.62 0.83
CA ARG A 3 13.58 6.07 1.92
C ARG A 3 12.89 4.97 2.72
N LEU A 4 11.62 4.67 2.40
CA LEU A 4 10.87 3.58 3.02
C LEU A 4 11.11 2.23 2.35
N TRP A 5 11.98 2.16 1.33
CA TRP A 5 12.30 0.93 0.63
C TRP A 5 13.80 0.83 0.33
N GLY A 6 14.28 -0.40 0.10
CA GLY A 6 15.66 -0.68 -0.29
C GLY A 6 16.70 -0.47 0.81
N GLU A 7 17.85 0.07 0.40
CA GLU A 7 19.05 0.26 1.23
C GLU A 7 19.07 1.62 1.93
N SER A 8 17.91 2.03 2.45
CA SER A 8 17.75 3.25 3.22
C SER A 8 17.68 2.93 4.71
N PHE A 9 18.51 3.59 5.52
CA PHE A 9 18.64 3.33 6.96
C PHE A 9 18.34 4.57 7.79
N TYR A 10 17.74 4.39 8.96
CA TYR A 10 17.40 5.45 9.90
C TYR A 10 17.96 5.10 11.28
N SER A 11 18.63 6.07 11.91
CA SER A 11 19.03 6.00 13.32
C SER A 11 18.05 6.79 14.18
N ALA A 12 17.44 6.13 15.15
CA ALA A 12 16.50 6.74 16.09
C ALA A 12 17.20 7.68 17.06
N SER A 13 18.43 7.34 17.45
CA SER A 13 19.28 8.13 18.36
C SER A 13 19.63 9.48 17.73
N ASN A 14 20.07 9.45 16.47
CA ASN A 14 20.50 10.65 15.74
C ASN A 14 19.35 11.36 15.01
N LYS A 15 18.17 10.73 14.94
CA LYS A 15 16.99 11.16 14.18
C LYS A 15 17.31 11.52 12.72
N LYS A 16 18.20 10.74 12.11
CA LYS A 16 18.74 11.00 10.77
C LYS A 16 18.72 9.74 9.91
N TRP A 17 18.52 9.96 8.62
CA TRP A 17 18.76 8.96 7.60
C TRP A 17 20.26 8.82 7.38
N LEU A 18 20.73 7.58 7.33
CA LEU A 18 22.13 7.22 7.14
C LEU A 18 22.34 6.75 5.70
N SER A 19 23.53 7.04 5.15
CA SER A 19 23.99 6.35 3.95
C SER A 19 24.28 4.88 4.24
N TYR A 20 24.42 4.07 3.19
CA TYR A 20 24.80 2.67 3.33
C TYR A 20 26.09 2.49 4.14
N GLU A 21 27.14 3.24 3.83
CA GLU A 21 28.42 3.20 4.58
C GLU A 21 28.26 3.58 6.07
N GLN A 22 27.47 4.61 6.36
CA GLN A 22 27.19 5.04 7.73
C GLN A 22 26.37 4.00 8.51
N SER A 23 25.51 3.24 7.82
CA SER A 23 24.72 2.19 8.45
C SER A 23 25.58 1.02 8.93
N ARG A 24 26.71 0.73 8.26
CA ARG A 24 27.61 -0.37 8.61
C ARG A 24 28.40 -0.14 9.90
N THR A 25 28.52 1.11 10.32
CA THR A 25 29.30 1.53 11.49
C THR A 25 28.43 1.93 12.67
N SER A 26 27.11 1.95 12.50
CA SER A 26 26.16 2.37 13.51
C SER A 26 25.31 1.19 13.98
N ASP A 27 25.41 0.85 15.27
CA ASP A 27 24.63 -0.23 15.89
C ASP A 27 23.10 0.06 15.92
N ASP A 28 22.71 1.33 15.79
CA ASP A 28 21.32 1.80 15.79
C ASP A 28 20.75 2.00 14.36
N ALA A 29 21.48 1.58 13.33
CA ALA A 29 21.01 1.71 11.95
C ALA A 29 19.98 0.62 11.61
N LYS A 30 18.71 1.00 11.46
CA LYS A 30 17.65 0.10 11.00
C LYS A 30 17.14 0.51 9.63
N ARG A 31 16.78 -0.46 8.79
CA ARG A 31 16.15 -0.17 7.49
C ARG A 31 14.87 0.64 7.71
N GLY A 32 14.66 1.66 6.89
CA GLY A 32 13.49 2.55 7.00
C GLY A 32 12.18 1.78 6.97
N PHE A 33 12.06 0.81 6.06
CA PHE A 33 10.90 -0.08 6.00
C PHE A 33 10.67 -0.83 7.31
N ASN A 34 11.73 -1.38 7.91
CA ASN A 34 11.61 -2.18 9.13
C ASN A 34 11.19 -1.31 10.31
N GLN A 35 11.78 -0.13 10.45
CA GLN A 35 11.51 0.80 11.55
C GLN A 35 10.12 1.42 11.47
N PHE A 36 9.70 1.86 10.28
CA PHE A 36 8.48 2.68 10.13
C PHE A 36 7.26 1.91 9.63
N ILE A 37 7.44 0.76 8.98
CA ILE A 37 6.34 -0.03 8.42
C ILE A 37 6.19 -1.35 9.19
N LEU A 38 7.22 -2.21 9.19
CA LEU A 38 7.09 -3.54 9.79
C LEU A 38 7.00 -3.52 11.31
N GLN A 39 7.79 -2.69 11.99
CA GLN A 39 7.80 -2.68 13.46
C GLN A 39 6.45 -2.28 14.05
N PRO A 40 5.79 -1.18 13.64
CA PRO A 40 4.44 -0.86 14.11
C PRO A 40 3.42 -1.94 13.76
N LEU A 41 3.57 -2.56 12.58
CA LEU A 41 2.71 -3.65 12.13
C LEU A 41 2.82 -4.85 13.07
N TYR A 42 4.04 -5.32 13.35
CA TYR A 42 4.27 -6.42 14.27
C TYR A 42 3.77 -6.11 15.68
N GLN A 43 4.04 -4.91 16.20
CA GLN A 43 3.57 -4.52 17.54
C GLN A 43 2.06 -4.64 17.68
N ILE A 44 1.30 -4.16 16.71
CA ILE A 44 -0.17 -4.23 16.73
C ILE A 44 -0.66 -5.67 16.58
N LEU A 45 -0.07 -6.44 15.66
CA LEU A 45 -0.46 -7.84 15.43
C LEU A 45 -0.19 -8.70 16.67
N THR A 46 0.97 -8.56 17.29
CA THR A 46 1.33 -9.27 18.53
C THR A 46 0.42 -8.85 19.68
N ALA A 47 0.20 -7.55 19.90
CA ALA A 47 -0.70 -7.07 20.95
C ALA A 47 -2.14 -7.59 20.78
N CYS A 48 -2.62 -7.69 19.54
CA CYS A 48 -3.93 -8.30 19.26
C CYS A 48 -3.94 -9.82 19.49
N ALA A 49 -2.86 -10.52 19.12
CA ALA A 49 -2.74 -11.96 19.32
C ALA A 49 -2.72 -12.35 20.80
N ASP A 50 -2.02 -11.57 21.62
CA ASP A 50 -1.88 -11.76 23.07
C ASP A 50 -3.09 -11.21 23.87
N LEU A 51 -4.07 -10.60 23.20
CA LEU A 51 -5.22 -9.92 23.81
C LEU A 51 -4.84 -8.83 24.82
N ASN A 52 -3.68 -8.18 24.62
CA ASN A 52 -3.23 -7.07 25.45
C ASN A 52 -3.96 -5.77 25.06
N MET A 53 -5.20 -5.63 25.52
CA MET A 53 -6.09 -4.55 25.08
C MET A 53 -5.62 -3.14 25.48
N ASP A 54 -4.85 -3.00 26.55
CA ASP A 54 -4.29 -1.70 26.96
C ASP A 54 -3.19 -1.24 26.00
N GLU A 55 -2.35 -2.18 25.55
CA GLU A 55 -1.35 -1.92 24.52
C GLU A 55 -2.01 -1.65 23.15
N VAL A 56 -3.02 -2.44 22.76
CA VAL A 56 -3.79 -2.20 21.53
C VAL A 56 -4.38 -0.80 21.51
N ARG A 57 -5.07 -0.37 22.59
CA ARG A 57 -5.66 0.98 22.69
C ARG A 57 -4.59 2.08 22.63
N THR A 58 -3.45 1.87 23.28
CA THR A 58 -2.32 2.80 23.25
C THR A 58 -1.75 2.93 21.83
N LEU A 59 -1.55 1.82 21.14
CA LEU A 59 -1.05 1.80 19.76
C LEU A 59 -2.04 2.42 18.78
N LEU A 60 -3.34 2.10 18.89
CA LEU A 60 -4.41 2.71 18.09
C LEU A 60 -4.45 4.24 18.26
N THR A 61 -4.23 4.74 19.47
CA THR A 61 -4.17 6.19 19.75
C THR A 61 -2.95 6.82 19.08
N LYS A 62 -1.78 6.15 19.12
CA LYS A 62 -0.54 6.65 18.47
C LYS A 62 -0.66 6.75 16.94
N ILE A 63 -1.44 5.88 16.32
CA ILE A 63 -1.69 5.88 14.87
C ILE A 63 -2.98 6.60 14.46
N ASP A 64 -3.62 7.30 15.41
CA ASP A 64 -4.87 8.06 15.24
C ASP A 64 -6.03 7.25 14.63
N ILE A 65 -6.20 6.01 15.10
CA ILE A 65 -7.31 5.14 14.71
C ILE A 65 -8.36 5.09 15.79
N LYS A 66 -9.58 5.44 15.39
CA LYS A 66 -10.78 5.31 16.21
C LYS A 66 -11.58 4.09 15.77
N LEU A 67 -11.84 3.21 16.73
CA LEU A 67 -12.71 2.05 16.58
C LEU A 67 -13.78 2.05 17.69
N PRO A 68 -15.02 1.65 17.40
CA PRO A 68 -16.03 1.44 18.43
C PRO A 68 -15.57 0.40 19.46
N ALA A 69 -15.96 0.59 20.73
CA ALA A 69 -15.57 -0.29 21.83
C ALA A 69 -15.99 -1.75 21.58
N GLU A 70 -17.17 -1.96 20.99
CA GLU A 70 -17.70 -3.28 20.62
C GLU A 70 -16.76 -4.06 19.69
N LYS A 71 -16.01 -3.36 18.82
CA LYS A 71 -15.07 -4.00 17.88
C LYS A 71 -13.74 -4.40 18.50
N LEU A 72 -13.51 -3.99 19.75
CA LEU A 72 -12.32 -4.23 20.56
C LEU A 72 -12.67 -4.97 21.86
N ASP A 73 -13.88 -5.52 21.98
CA ASP A 73 -14.30 -6.21 23.19
C ASP A 73 -13.75 -7.64 23.24
N ALA A 74 -12.63 -7.81 23.94
CA ALA A 74 -11.99 -9.11 24.14
C ALA A 74 -12.78 -10.09 25.03
N THR A 75 -13.89 -9.65 25.66
CA THR A 75 -14.77 -10.56 26.41
C THR A 75 -15.71 -11.34 25.48
N VAL A 76 -15.98 -10.79 24.30
CA VAL A 76 -16.92 -11.36 23.31
C VAL A 76 -16.20 -11.81 22.04
N LEU A 77 -15.14 -11.10 21.64
CA LEU A 77 -14.43 -11.33 20.38
C LEU A 77 -13.11 -12.08 20.60
N ASP A 78 -12.80 -12.98 19.66
CA ASP A 78 -11.50 -13.65 19.60
C ASP A 78 -10.41 -12.71 19.05
N SER A 79 -9.14 -13.08 19.32
CA SER A 79 -7.96 -12.31 18.88
C SER A 79 -7.95 -12.10 17.36
N LYS A 80 -8.40 -13.09 16.59
CA LYS A 80 -8.47 -13.02 15.13
C LYS A 80 -9.48 -11.97 14.65
N THR A 81 -10.66 -11.89 15.26
CA THR A 81 -11.67 -10.90 14.88
C THR A 81 -11.23 -9.48 15.26
N ILE A 82 -10.65 -9.29 16.45
CA ILE A 82 -10.09 -8.00 16.87
C ILE A 82 -9.00 -7.55 15.90
N MET A 83 -8.04 -8.43 15.60
CA MET A 83 -6.99 -8.16 14.63
C MET A 83 -7.57 -7.78 13.26
N SER A 84 -8.58 -8.50 12.77
CA SER A 84 -9.25 -8.18 11.51
C SER A 84 -9.89 -6.79 11.52
N ASN A 85 -10.57 -6.43 12.62
CA ASN A 85 -11.22 -5.13 12.78
C ASN A 85 -10.19 -3.98 12.77
N VAL A 86 -9.08 -4.15 13.48
CA VAL A 86 -7.97 -3.19 13.52
C VAL A 86 -7.35 -3.01 12.14
N MET A 87 -6.97 -4.11 11.48
CA MET A 87 -6.28 -4.07 10.19
C MET A 87 -7.16 -3.49 9.08
N LYS A 88 -8.45 -3.82 9.03
CA LYS A 88 -9.40 -3.26 8.05
C LYS A 88 -9.54 -1.74 8.17
N ARG A 89 -9.42 -1.20 9.40
CA ARG A 89 -9.49 0.23 9.64
C ARG A 89 -8.16 0.92 9.39
N TRP A 90 -7.04 0.29 9.75
CA TRP A 90 -5.71 0.89 9.62
C TRP A 90 -5.18 0.88 8.20
N LEU A 91 -5.28 -0.27 7.52
CA LEU A 91 -4.73 -0.48 6.19
C LEU A 91 -5.81 -1.06 5.27
N PRO A 92 -6.76 -0.23 4.80
CA PRO A 92 -7.78 -0.67 3.87
C PRO A 92 -7.15 -1.11 2.54
N ALA A 93 -7.11 -2.43 2.30
CA ALA A 93 -6.48 -2.99 1.10
C ALA A 93 -7.12 -2.49 -0.20
N GLY A 94 -8.44 -2.27 -0.21
CA GLY A 94 -9.17 -1.78 -1.39
C GLY A 94 -8.68 -0.41 -1.84
N GLU A 95 -8.50 0.53 -0.92
CA GLU A 95 -8.01 1.88 -1.24
C GLU A 95 -6.57 1.84 -1.78
N ALA A 96 -5.71 1.03 -1.15
CA ALA A 96 -4.33 0.86 -1.61
C ALA A 96 -4.25 0.26 -3.02
N MET A 97 -5.06 -0.77 -3.31
CA MET A 97 -5.13 -1.38 -4.63
C MET A 97 -5.69 -0.42 -5.69
N LEU A 98 -6.75 0.31 -5.38
CA LEU A 98 -7.32 1.30 -6.31
C LEU A 98 -6.32 2.41 -6.62
N HIS A 99 -5.58 2.88 -5.62
CA HIS A 99 -4.54 3.89 -5.82
C HIS A 99 -3.42 3.35 -6.72
N LEU A 100 -2.98 2.10 -6.51
CA LEU A 100 -1.98 1.46 -7.37
C LEU A 100 -2.49 1.31 -8.83
N ILE A 101 -3.75 0.92 -9.01
CA ILE A 101 -4.39 0.82 -10.32
C ILE A 101 -4.37 2.17 -11.03
N VAL A 102 -4.82 3.24 -10.37
CA VAL A 102 -4.89 4.58 -10.97
C VAL A 102 -3.51 5.15 -11.29
N LEU A 103 -2.51 4.89 -10.45
CA LEU A 103 -1.16 5.43 -10.64
C LEU A 103 -0.35 4.70 -11.72
N HIS A 104 -0.51 3.37 -11.81
CA HIS A 104 0.39 2.55 -12.62
C HIS A 104 -0.26 1.90 -13.83
N LEU A 105 -1.59 1.70 -13.85
CA LEU A 105 -2.24 1.20 -15.05
C LEU A 105 -2.53 2.36 -16.00
N PRO A 106 -2.15 2.24 -17.28
CA PRO A 106 -2.46 3.25 -18.27
C PRO A 106 -3.97 3.31 -18.50
N SER A 107 -4.46 4.52 -18.78
CA SER A 107 -5.83 4.69 -19.26
C SER A 107 -6.06 3.98 -20.60
N PRO A 108 -7.31 3.62 -20.96
CA PRO A 108 -7.59 3.05 -22.27
C PRO A 108 -7.04 3.89 -23.43
N ALA A 109 -7.18 5.21 -23.37
CA ALA A 109 -6.64 6.12 -24.39
C ALA A 109 -5.11 5.99 -24.56
N GLN A 110 -4.36 5.85 -23.47
CA GLN A 110 -2.91 5.60 -23.52
C GLN A 110 -2.61 4.17 -23.98
N ALA A 111 -3.35 3.19 -23.46
CA ALA A 111 -3.10 1.78 -23.69
C ALA A 111 -3.38 1.35 -25.13
N GLN A 112 -4.44 1.88 -25.75
CA GLN A 112 -4.84 1.49 -27.10
C GLN A 112 -3.74 1.75 -28.13
N THR A 113 -2.98 2.84 -27.98
CA THR A 113 -1.89 3.20 -28.90
C THR A 113 -0.91 2.05 -29.16
N TYR A 114 -0.51 1.30 -28.13
CA TYR A 114 0.40 0.17 -28.27
C TYR A 114 -0.30 -1.19 -28.33
N ARG A 115 -1.55 -1.29 -27.85
CA ARG A 115 -2.31 -2.56 -27.86
C ARG A 115 -2.91 -2.88 -29.21
N ILE A 116 -3.29 -1.89 -30.03
CA ILE A 116 -3.97 -2.13 -31.31
C ILE A 116 -3.16 -2.98 -32.29
N GLN A 117 -1.83 -2.85 -32.27
CA GLN A 117 -0.95 -3.71 -33.07
C GLN A 117 -1.13 -5.21 -32.79
N HIS A 118 -1.61 -5.56 -31.59
CA HIS A 118 -1.84 -6.94 -31.17
C HIS A 118 -3.32 -7.34 -31.17
N LEU A 119 -4.24 -6.36 -31.15
CA LEU A 119 -5.69 -6.61 -31.06
C LEU A 119 -6.38 -6.58 -32.43
N TYR A 120 -5.85 -5.83 -33.39
CA TYR A 120 -6.48 -5.64 -34.69
C TYR A 120 -5.68 -6.33 -35.80
N GLU A 121 -6.34 -7.21 -36.55
CA GLU A 121 -5.73 -8.00 -37.62
C GLU A 121 -5.67 -7.28 -38.97
N GLY A 122 -6.41 -6.18 -39.12
CA GLY A 122 -6.44 -5.39 -40.35
C GLY A 122 -5.25 -4.44 -40.51
N PRO A 123 -5.21 -3.69 -41.62
CA PRO A 123 -4.19 -2.66 -41.86
C PRO A 123 -4.11 -1.67 -40.71
N GLN A 124 -2.91 -1.40 -40.22
CA GLN A 124 -2.71 -0.54 -39.04
C GLN A 124 -2.92 0.95 -39.31
N ASP A 125 -3.14 1.31 -40.57
CA ASP A 125 -3.36 2.66 -41.09
C ASP A 125 -4.80 2.88 -41.59
N ASP A 126 -5.66 1.87 -41.51
CA ASP A 126 -7.06 2.05 -41.86
C ASP A 126 -7.82 2.89 -40.80
N GLN A 127 -9.03 3.30 -41.19
CA GLN A 127 -9.88 4.12 -40.33
C GLN A 127 -10.25 3.41 -39.02
N VAL A 128 -10.34 2.08 -39.04
CA VAL A 128 -10.68 1.26 -37.87
C VAL A 128 -9.54 1.28 -36.86
N ALA A 129 -8.35 0.90 -37.29
CA ALA A 129 -7.13 0.92 -36.49
C ALA A 129 -6.84 2.31 -35.95
N CYS A 130 -7.02 3.37 -36.75
CA CYS A 130 -6.83 4.75 -36.31
C CYS A 130 -7.83 5.16 -35.22
N SER A 131 -9.11 4.82 -35.38
CA SER A 131 -10.16 5.14 -34.41
C SER A 131 -9.98 4.37 -33.11
N MET A 132 -9.62 3.08 -33.20
CA MET A 132 -9.32 2.26 -32.04
C MET A 132 -8.07 2.76 -31.29
N LYS A 133 -7.00 3.17 -32.00
CA LYS A 133 -5.79 3.78 -31.40
C LYS A 133 -6.12 5.07 -30.66
N ALA A 134 -7.00 5.90 -31.22
CA ALA A 134 -7.44 7.15 -30.62
C ALA A 134 -8.42 6.95 -29.44
N CYS A 135 -8.93 5.72 -29.25
CA CYS A 135 -9.99 5.42 -28.29
C CYS A 135 -11.21 6.36 -28.49
N ASP A 136 -11.59 6.61 -29.75
CA ASP A 136 -12.62 7.58 -30.11
C ASP A 136 -14.03 7.05 -29.80
N PRO A 137 -14.78 7.66 -28.86
CA PRO A 137 -16.14 7.23 -28.52
C PRO A 137 -17.18 7.56 -29.60
N LYS A 138 -16.83 8.33 -30.63
CA LYS A 138 -17.72 8.72 -31.74
C LYS A 138 -17.50 7.91 -33.01
N ALA A 139 -16.45 7.09 -33.05
CA ALA A 139 -16.21 6.20 -34.18
C ALA A 139 -17.26 5.07 -34.24
N ASP A 140 -17.28 4.36 -35.37
CA ASP A 140 -18.13 3.18 -35.51
C ASP A 140 -17.78 2.13 -34.44
N VAL A 141 -18.80 1.38 -34.01
CA VAL A 141 -18.64 0.32 -33.01
C VAL A 141 -17.73 -0.78 -33.57
N MET A 142 -16.65 -1.07 -32.84
CA MET A 142 -15.64 -2.07 -33.18
C MET A 142 -15.77 -3.33 -32.32
#